data_AF-A0A847PZC2-F1
#
_entry.id   AF-A0A847PZC2-F1
#
_cell.length_a   1.000
_cell.length_b   1.000
_cell.length_c   1.000
_cell.angle_alpha   90.00
_cell.angle_beta   90.00
_cell.angle_gamma   90.00
#
_symmetry.space_group_name_H-M   'P 1'
#
loop_
_entity.id
_entity.type
_entity.pdbx_description
1 polymer ?
#
loop_
_entity_poly.entity_id
_entity_poly.type
_entity_poly.pdbx_seq_one_letter_code
_entity_poly.pdbx_strand_id
1 'polypeptide(L)'
;LFGDGWAGECETATSRVPASCFIAVSGDIPTGFACYDAACRGFFGPAGVLESHRGGGIGRALLHACLASMRAEGYAYAVIGGVAADCEGFYAGAAGAVRIEGSDPGIYAGLVRRSCGG
;
A
#
# COMPACT_ATOMS: atom_id res chain seq x y z
N LEU A 1 2.46 9.02 12.67
CA LEU A 1 3.05 9.80 11.55
C LEU A 1 3.24 8.84 10.38
N PHE A 2 2.83 9.22 9.17
CA PHE A 2 3.12 8.45 7.96
C PHE A 2 4.61 8.58 7.63
N GLY A 3 5.25 7.52 7.13
CA GLY A 3 6.70 7.45 6.96
C GLY A 3 7.24 8.37 5.86
N ASP A 4 8.52 8.70 5.96
CA ASP A 4 9.24 9.46 4.93
C ASP A 4 9.29 8.66 3.62
N GLY A 5 8.71 9.20 2.54
CA GLY A 5 8.70 8.61 1.19
C GLY A 5 7.30 8.38 0.61
N TRP A 6 6.28 8.25 1.47
CA TRP A 6 4.91 7.93 1.04
C TRP A 6 4.27 9.01 0.16
N ALA A 7 4.66 10.27 0.34
CA ALA A 7 4.18 11.38 -0.48
C ALA A 7 4.56 11.22 -1.97
N GLY A 8 5.79 10.81 -2.28
CA GLY A 8 6.24 10.62 -3.67
C GLY A 8 5.60 9.40 -4.33
N GLU A 9 5.32 8.37 -3.54
CA GLU A 9 4.60 7.17 -3.99
C GLU A 9 3.13 7.49 -4.30
N CYS A 10 2.46 8.31 -3.48
CA CYS A 10 1.13 8.83 -3.78
C CYS A 10 1.11 9.69 -5.05
N GLU A 11 2.09 10.57 -5.24
CA GLU A 11 2.19 11.43 -6.43
C GLU A 11 2.34 10.60 -7.72
N THR A 12 3.20 9.59 -7.71
CA THR A 12 3.39 8.65 -8.84
C THR A 12 2.10 7.88 -9.12
N ALA A 13 1.44 7.37 -8.09
CA ALA A 13 0.21 6.60 -8.24
C ALA A 13 -0.98 7.46 -8.73
N THR A 14 -1.03 8.73 -8.36
CA THR A 14 -2.11 9.65 -8.80
C THR A 14 -1.90 10.20 -10.21
N SER A 15 -0.64 10.22 -10.69
CA SER A 15 -0.29 10.76 -12.02
C SER A 15 -0.40 9.75 -13.17
N ARG A 16 -0.57 8.45 -12.88
CA ARG A 16 -0.81 7.43 -13.89
C ARG A 16 -2.29 7.38 -14.31
N VAL A 17 -2.56 6.89 -15.53
CA VAL A 17 -3.93 6.63 -16.03
C VAL A 17 -4.09 5.14 -16.38
N PRO A 18 -5.02 4.40 -15.75
CA PRO A 18 -5.88 4.84 -14.64
C PRO A 18 -5.08 5.03 -13.35
N ALA A 19 -5.51 5.97 -12.51
CA ALA A 19 -4.84 6.26 -11.24
C ALA A 19 -4.73 4.99 -10.37
N SER A 20 -3.57 4.79 -9.77
CA SER A 20 -3.30 3.64 -8.90
C SER A 20 -3.29 3.99 -7.41
N CYS A 21 -3.77 5.18 -7.05
CA CYS A 21 -3.96 5.66 -5.68
C CYS A 21 -5.46 5.80 -5.37
N PHE A 22 -5.90 5.22 -4.26
CA PHE A 22 -7.25 5.36 -3.73
C PHE A 22 -7.21 6.12 -2.41
N ILE A 23 -8.17 7.02 -2.21
CA ILE A 23 -8.35 7.79 -0.97
C ILE A 23 -9.67 7.37 -0.32
N ALA A 24 -9.61 7.01 0.96
CA ALA A 24 -10.80 6.84 1.78
C ALA A 24 -11.18 8.19 2.40
N VAL A 25 -12.46 8.55 2.32
CA VAL A 25 -12.99 9.82 2.82
C VAL A 25 -14.14 9.52 3.79
N SER A 26 -14.15 10.19 4.94
CA SER A 26 -15.27 10.19 5.88
C SER A 26 -15.82 11.62 5.98
N GLY A 27 -17.04 11.84 5.48
CA GLY A 27 -17.54 13.18 5.21
C GLY A 27 -16.68 13.88 4.16
N ASP A 28 -16.05 14.99 4.54
CA ASP A 28 -15.13 15.77 3.68
C ASP A 28 -13.64 15.57 4.07
N ILE A 29 -13.34 14.60 4.94
CA ILE A 29 -12.00 14.42 5.51
C ILE A 29 -11.36 13.14 4.95
N PRO A 30 -10.18 13.23 4.31
CA PRO A 30 -9.39 12.05 3.96
C PRO A 30 -8.94 11.29 5.23
N THR A 31 -9.29 10.01 5.32
CA THR A 31 -9.04 9.17 6.49
C THR A 31 -8.08 8.02 6.21
N GLY A 32 -7.75 7.76 4.95
CA GLY A 32 -6.76 6.79 4.57
C GLY A 32 -6.47 6.81 3.08
N PHE A 33 -5.45 6.06 2.69
CA PHE A 33 -5.07 5.90 1.29
C PHE A 33 -4.44 4.53 1.05
N ALA A 34 -4.44 4.09 -0.20
CA ALA A 34 -3.67 2.93 -0.64
C ALA A 34 -3.28 3.07 -2.10
N CYS A 35 -2.07 2.63 -2.42
CA CYS A 35 -1.55 2.62 -3.78
C CYS A 35 -1.29 1.18 -4.26
N TYR A 36 -1.21 1.02 -5.58
CA TYR A 36 -0.54 -0.10 -6.20
C TYR A 36 0.39 0.39 -7.34
N ASP A 37 1.34 -0.44 -7.73
CA ASP A 37 2.41 -0.13 -8.70
C ASP A 37 3.27 1.10 -8.35
N ALA A 38 3.27 1.56 -7.10
CA ALA A 38 3.98 2.77 -6.70
C ALA A 38 5.49 2.54 -6.55
N ALA A 39 5.88 1.45 -5.87
CA ALA A 39 7.29 1.07 -5.69
C ALA A 39 7.79 0.09 -6.77
N CYS A 40 6.94 -0.84 -7.22
CA CYS A 40 7.24 -1.80 -8.26
C CYS A 40 5.94 -2.31 -8.91
N ARG A 41 6.00 -2.72 -10.19
CA ARG A 41 4.84 -3.24 -10.90
C ARG A 41 4.35 -4.56 -10.28
N GLY A 42 3.05 -4.70 -10.11
CA GLY A 42 2.39 -5.80 -9.43
C GLY A 42 2.34 -5.67 -7.91
N PHE A 43 2.81 -4.56 -7.32
CA PHE A 43 2.86 -4.39 -5.87
C PHE A 43 1.71 -3.54 -5.33
N PHE A 44 1.05 -3.99 -4.28
CA PHE A 44 0.23 -3.17 -3.40
C PHE A 44 1.12 -2.52 -2.32
N GLY A 45 0.89 -1.23 -2.08
CA GLY A 45 1.63 -0.42 -1.13
C GLY A 45 2.21 0.84 -1.80
N PRO A 46 2.42 1.92 -1.02
CA PRO A 46 2.10 2.07 0.41
C PRO A 46 0.59 2.16 0.68
N ALA A 47 0.19 1.94 1.94
CA ALA A 47 -1.19 2.12 2.39
C ALA A 47 -1.24 2.55 3.86
N GLY A 48 -2.17 3.43 4.20
CA GLY A 48 -2.29 3.98 5.54
C GLY A 48 -3.71 4.40 5.90
N VAL A 49 -4.07 4.22 7.17
CA VAL A 49 -5.33 4.72 7.75
C VAL A 49 -5.00 5.53 8.99
N LEU A 50 -5.65 6.69 9.13
CA LEU A 50 -5.57 7.52 10.34
C LEU A 50 -5.87 6.67 11.57
N GLU A 51 -5.09 6.85 12.62
CA GLU A 51 -5.18 6.04 13.84
C GLU A 51 -6.58 6.04 14.45
N SER A 52 -7.24 7.22 14.49
CA SER A 52 -8.61 7.39 14.96
C SER A 52 -9.68 6.64 14.16
N HIS A 53 -9.32 6.12 12.98
CA HIS A 53 -10.22 5.44 12.05
C HIS A 53 -9.80 3.97 11.79
N ARG A 54 -8.79 3.47 12.52
CA ARG A 54 -8.40 2.06 12.48
C ARG A 54 -9.48 1.19 13.14
N GLY A 55 -9.52 -0.09 12.79
CA GLY A 55 -10.56 -1.02 13.26
C GLY A 55 -11.93 -0.85 12.59
N GLY A 56 -12.20 0.26 11.88
CA GLY A 56 -13.45 0.52 11.15
C GLY A 56 -13.54 -0.08 9.74
N GLY A 57 -12.64 -0.99 9.36
CA GLY A 57 -12.67 -1.66 8.05
C GLY A 57 -12.11 -0.87 6.86
N ILE A 58 -11.73 0.40 7.02
CA ILE A 58 -11.18 1.25 5.94
C ILE A 58 -9.98 0.61 5.26
N GLY A 59 -9.03 0.04 6.02
CA GLY A 59 -7.85 -0.60 5.44
C GLY A 59 -8.19 -1.77 4.53
N ARG A 60 -9.20 -2.59 4.92
CA ARG A 60 -9.68 -3.71 4.10
C ARG A 60 -10.38 -3.19 2.83
N ALA A 61 -11.19 -2.14 2.95
CA ALA A 61 -11.85 -1.53 1.79
C ALA A 61 -10.85 -0.98 0.77
N LEU A 62 -9.83 -0.26 1.23
CA LEU A 62 -8.74 0.26 0.40
C LEU A 62 -7.94 -0.85 -0.28
N LEU A 63 -7.60 -1.92 0.45
CA LEU A 63 -6.93 -3.09 -0.11
C LEU A 63 -7.76 -3.71 -1.24
N HIS A 64 -9.04 -3.98 -1.00
CA HIS A 64 -9.92 -4.57 -2.02
C HIS A 64 -10.12 -3.65 -3.23
N ALA A 65 -10.20 -2.33 -3.04
CA ALA A 65 -10.29 -1.38 -4.15
C ALA A 65 -9.05 -1.48 -5.06
N CYS A 66 -7.85 -1.51 -4.47
CA CYS A 66 -6.61 -1.70 -5.23
C CYS A 66 -6.58 -3.05 -5.95
N LEU A 67 -6.86 -4.15 -5.24
CA LEU A 67 -6.86 -5.50 -5.83
C LEU A 67 -7.89 -5.65 -6.96
N ALA A 68 -9.06 -5.02 -6.82
CA ALA A 68 -10.08 -5.00 -7.87
C ALA A 68 -9.60 -4.23 -9.11
N SER A 69 -8.93 -3.08 -8.95
CA SER A 69 -8.32 -2.33 -10.06
C SER A 69 -7.23 -3.15 -10.75
N MET A 70 -6.31 -3.71 -9.97
CA MET A 70 -5.25 -4.58 -10.49
C MET A 70 -5.86 -5.75 -11.29
N ARG A 71 -6.89 -6.40 -10.76
CA ARG A 71 -7.59 -7.47 -11.50
C ARG A 71 -8.22 -6.96 -12.80
N ALA A 72 -8.87 -5.79 -12.78
CA ALA A 72 -9.47 -5.19 -13.98
C ALA A 72 -8.44 -4.85 -15.07
N GLU A 73 -7.20 -4.57 -14.66
CA GLU A 73 -6.07 -4.30 -15.53
C GLU A 73 -5.31 -5.56 -15.99
N GLY A 74 -5.79 -6.74 -15.59
CA GLY A 74 -5.26 -8.03 -16.04
C GLY A 74 -4.17 -8.63 -15.16
N TYR A 75 -3.93 -8.09 -13.96
CA TYR A 75 -3.04 -8.73 -13.00
C TYR A 75 -3.70 -9.99 -12.43
N ALA A 76 -3.00 -11.13 -12.53
CA ALA A 76 -3.46 -12.40 -11.98
C ALA A 76 -3.27 -12.50 -10.45
N TYR A 77 -2.27 -11.78 -9.93
CA TYR A 77 -1.93 -11.72 -8.51
C TYR A 77 -1.27 -10.37 -8.18
N ALA A 78 -1.19 -10.07 -6.88
CA ALA A 78 -0.52 -8.89 -6.36
C ALA A 78 0.50 -9.29 -5.28
N VAL A 79 1.59 -8.55 -5.17
CA VAL A 79 2.57 -8.66 -4.09
C VAL A 79 2.33 -7.53 -3.10
N ILE A 80 2.39 -7.80 -1.80
CA ILE A 80 2.29 -6.75 -0.78
C ILE A 80 3.72 -6.44 -0.32
N GLY A 81 4.19 -5.22 -0.60
CA GLY A 81 5.56 -4.83 -0.28
C GLY A 81 5.73 -4.35 1.16
N GLY A 82 6.86 -4.69 1.79
CA GLY A 82 7.32 -4.05 3.03
C GLY A 82 6.39 -4.29 4.23
N VAL A 83 5.81 -5.49 4.33
CA VAL A 83 4.86 -5.84 5.38
C VAL A 83 5.57 -5.96 6.73
N ALA A 84 5.11 -5.19 7.71
CA ALA A 84 5.51 -5.38 9.11
C ALA A 84 4.93 -6.69 9.67
N ALA A 85 5.67 -7.36 10.55
CA ALA A 85 5.30 -8.69 11.07
C ALA A 85 3.92 -8.73 11.73
N ASP A 86 3.50 -7.64 12.38
CA ASP A 86 2.19 -7.50 13.02
C ASP A 86 1.02 -7.31 12.02
N CYS A 87 1.33 -6.98 10.75
CA CYS A 87 0.35 -6.76 9.69
C CYS A 87 0.09 -8.03 8.86
N GLU A 88 0.88 -9.10 9.00
CA GLU A 88 0.72 -10.33 8.21
C GLU A 88 -0.67 -10.96 8.38
N GLY A 89 -1.15 -11.06 9.62
CA GLY A 89 -2.48 -11.60 9.92
C GLY A 89 -3.62 -10.78 9.31
N PHE A 90 -3.44 -9.46 9.19
CA PHE A 90 -4.41 -8.59 8.52
C PHE A 90 -4.52 -8.95 7.03
N TYR A 91 -3.40 -9.06 6.31
CA TYR A 91 -3.42 -9.35 4.88
C TYR A 91 -3.88 -10.79 4.57
N ALA A 92 -3.44 -11.76 5.38
CA ALA A 92 -3.92 -13.14 5.29
C ALA A 92 -5.44 -13.20 5.45
N GLY A 93 -6.00 -12.54 6.48
CA GLY A 93 -7.44 -12.51 6.73
C GLY A 93 -8.23 -11.65 5.74
N ALA A 94 -7.63 -10.59 5.18
CA ALA A 94 -8.33 -9.67 4.28
C ALA A 94 -8.35 -10.14 2.83
N ALA A 95 -7.27 -10.74 2.33
CA ALA A 95 -7.12 -11.07 0.92
C ALA A 95 -6.64 -12.50 0.65
N GLY A 96 -6.49 -13.34 1.68
CA GLY A 96 -5.88 -14.66 1.53
C GLY A 96 -4.39 -14.59 1.18
N ALA A 97 -3.72 -13.49 1.56
CA ALA A 97 -2.30 -13.32 1.29
C ALA A 97 -1.48 -14.40 2.00
N VAL A 98 -0.46 -14.90 1.31
CA VAL A 98 0.51 -15.86 1.85
C VAL A 98 1.89 -15.22 1.84
N ARG A 99 2.72 -15.56 2.84
CA ARG A 99 4.10 -15.11 2.87
C ARG A 99 4.86 -15.72 1.69
N ILE A 100 5.66 -14.88 1.02
CA ILE A 100 6.65 -15.34 0.06
C ILE A 100 7.94 -15.59 0.85
N GLU A 101 8.28 -16.86 1.11
CA GLU A 101 9.45 -17.20 1.92
C GLU A 101 10.75 -16.68 1.29
N GLY A 102 11.62 -16.11 2.12
CA GLY A 102 12.90 -15.53 1.68
C GLY A 102 12.77 -14.24 0.85
N SER A 103 11.59 -13.60 0.81
CA SER A 103 11.40 -12.37 0.03
C SER A 103 11.92 -11.10 0.69
N ASP A 104 12.36 -11.16 1.94
CA ASP A 104 12.89 -10.02 2.69
C ASP A 104 14.39 -9.83 2.41
N PRO A 105 14.89 -8.60 2.12
CA PRO A 105 14.18 -7.31 2.10
C PRO A 105 13.52 -6.98 0.74
N GLY A 106 13.62 -7.89 -0.24
CA GLY A 106 12.96 -7.77 -1.54
C GLY A 106 13.47 -6.60 -2.36
N ILE A 107 12.56 -5.86 -2.99
CA ILE A 107 12.88 -4.66 -3.80
C ILE A 107 13.47 -3.52 -2.97
N TYR A 108 13.41 -3.60 -1.64
CA TYR A 108 13.88 -2.57 -0.72
C TYR A 108 15.36 -2.76 -0.33
N ALA A 109 16.03 -3.77 -0.89
CA ALA A 109 17.48 -3.93 -0.77
C ALA A 109 18.21 -2.70 -1.34
N GLY A 110 19.14 -2.12 -0.57
CA GLY A 110 20.01 -1.06 -1.07
C GLY A 110 19.36 0.31 -1.26
N LEU A 111 18.18 0.57 -0.67
CA LEU A 111 17.59 1.91 -0.67
C LEU A 111 18.56 2.95 -0.11
N VAL A 112 18.80 4.02 -0.89
CA VAL A 112 19.60 5.16 -0.46
C VAL A 112 18.86 5.87 0.67
N ARG A 113 19.30 5.65 1.91
CA ARG A 113 18.79 6.40 3.06
C ARG A 113 19.29 7.84 2.92
N ARG A 114 18.39 8.82 3.04
CA ARG A 114 18.82 10.19 3.28
C ARG A 114 19.67 10.18 4.54
N SER A 115 20.95 10.51 4.40
CA SER A 115 21.76 10.94 5.55
C SER A 115 21.06 12.16 6.14
N CYS A 116 20.63 12.08 7.39
CA CYS A 116 20.29 13.27 8.15
C CYS A 116 21.54 14.16 8.21
N GLY A 117 21.63 15.13 7.29
CA GLY A 117 22.50 16.28 7.43
C GLY A 117 21.86 17.22 8.45
N GLY A 118 22.66 17.64 9.43
CA GLY A 118 22.23 18.41 10.60
C GLY A 118 21.91 19.88 10.34
#